data_AF-A0A6J7VN08-F1
#
_entry.id   AF-A0A6J7VN08-F1
#
_cell.length_a   1.000
_cell.length_b   1.000
_cell.length_c   1.000
_cell.angle_alpha   90.00
_cell.angle_beta   90.00
_cell.angle_gamma   90.00
#
_symmetry.space_group_name_H-M   'P 1'
#
loop_
_entity.id
_entity.type
_entity.pdbx_description
1 polymer ?
#
loop_
_entity_poly.entity_id
_entity_poly.type
_entity_poly.pdbx_seq_one_letter_code
_entity_poly.pdbx_strand_id
1 'polypeptide(L)'
;MEILLKCKRLIGFLSVPIIIFSLIALQPAVAIESLTRISIDPLIPQKAPLVKCITENQLDCIERVLVEHPSSLVEEAQYVATRLVDFPDENNQKVQYGDILFDFHSATSSGTIKRLRISTHVITPVGVFNGKKAGAYWLILQRELLPGEVGQIPSTSICTPTNPTPCLSYPALDSPDIFHVYLRTSWLKPVSASGEGKNFNIDYRNISGGMQWHFSGQEFLQPMFSDVTKLPESVKPGNENMVPDRLNPTLYFALDHGGKDLSDSYWDPGCMSHGFTRTMWNAPLAGQLVWDYSKSSLNFNMYAPHLDPFGNVYLGVFRAKFQKAWLDCRFPGNTLSTATKLTVEVLDQNGTAQVSTSSISMKNEIIDISVTGFHFSSPVIVVKRSKDSGTTTVSKSPLSDDWENDVSITKNSPPLSAPTPLAKPTKTPSPNPTAVQIIDKVASKKTILCSKGKLVKKITSLYPKCPSGYKMKG
;
A
#
# COMPACT_ATOMS: atom_id res chain seq x y z
N MET A 1 10.14 4.79 11.92
CA MET A 1 10.55 3.41 12.18
C MET A 1 12.04 3.37 12.52
N GLU A 2 12.48 3.95 13.65
CA GLU A 2 13.91 3.96 14.06
C GLU A 2 14.62 2.59 14.12
N ILE A 3 14.04 1.46 13.74
CA ILE A 3 13.02 0.60 14.40
C ILE A 3 12.66 -0.55 13.43
N LEU A 4 13.36 -0.66 12.30
CA LEU A 4 13.87 -1.95 11.81
C LEU A 4 14.98 -2.47 12.76
N LEU A 5 14.75 -2.41 14.08
CA LEU A 5 15.81 -2.49 15.08
C LEU A 5 16.43 -3.90 15.08
N LYS A 6 17.56 -3.95 14.38
CA LYS A 6 18.64 -4.93 14.43
C LYS A 6 18.50 -6.13 13.50
N CYS A 7 18.95 -5.89 12.27
CA CYS A 7 19.75 -6.88 11.59
C CYS A 7 21.05 -7.16 12.39
N LYS A 8 21.46 -8.44 12.42
CA LYS A 8 22.71 -9.07 12.90
C LYS A 8 22.77 -9.64 14.32
N ARG A 9 22.63 -10.97 14.39
CA ARG A 9 23.64 -12.00 14.80
C ARG A 9 22.94 -13.37 14.69
N LEU A 10 23.49 -14.47 14.23
CA LEU A 10 24.74 -14.89 13.60
C LEU A 10 24.43 -16.31 13.06
N ILE A 11 25.16 -16.75 12.04
CA ILE A 11 25.14 -18.10 11.46
C ILE A 11 25.22 -19.20 12.54
N GLY A 12 24.46 -20.29 12.36
CA GLY A 12 24.62 -21.52 13.13
C GLY A 12 23.73 -22.65 12.63
N PHE A 13 24.26 -23.47 11.71
CA PHE A 13 23.73 -24.81 11.46
C PHE A 13 23.76 -25.61 12.78
N LEU A 14 22.60 -26.05 13.26
CA LEU A 14 22.50 -27.19 14.16
C LEU A 14 21.17 -27.91 13.92
N SER A 15 21.29 -29.09 13.33
CA SER A 15 20.30 -30.14 13.27
C SER A 15 19.94 -30.62 14.69
N VAL A 16 18.67 -30.50 15.08
CA VAL A 16 18.09 -31.04 16.32
C VAL A 16 16.68 -31.59 15.98
N PRO A 17 16.25 -32.73 16.55
CA PRO A 17 15.41 -33.69 15.85
C PRO A 17 13.92 -33.32 15.88
N ILE A 18 13.23 -33.80 14.85
CA ILE A 18 11.77 -33.79 14.69
C ILE A 18 11.15 -34.55 15.85
N ILE A 19 10.58 -33.84 16.82
CA ILE A 19 9.61 -34.40 17.76
C ILE A 19 8.25 -34.31 17.06
N ILE A 20 7.74 -35.48 16.68
CA ILE A 20 6.41 -35.65 16.09
C ILE A 20 5.38 -35.23 17.15
N PHE A 21 4.88 -34.00 17.06
CA PHE A 21 3.66 -33.61 17.76
C PHE A 21 2.48 -34.22 17.02
N SER A 22 1.76 -35.12 17.70
CA SER A 22 0.50 -35.67 17.24
C SER A 22 -0.47 -34.54 16.89
N LEU A 23 -0.79 -34.39 15.61
CA LEU A 23 -1.89 -33.55 15.16
C LEU A 23 -3.20 -34.10 15.75
N ILE A 24 -3.69 -33.48 16.82
CA ILE A 24 -5.09 -33.63 17.21
C ILE A 24 -5.87 -32.76 16.22
N ALA A 25 -6.54 -33.40 15.27
CA ALA A 25 -7.46 -32.73 14.37
C ALA A 25 -8.62 -32.14 15.20
N LEU A 26 -8.71 -30.81 15.25
CA LEU A 26 -9.87 -30.13 15.80
C LEU A 26 -11.10 -30.45 14.93
N GLN A 27 -12.22 -30.79 15.58
CA GLN A 27 -13.48 -31.01 14.88
C GLN A 27 -13.97 -29.71 14.22
N PRO A 28 -14.56 -29.76 13.01
CA PRO A 28 -14.93 -28.57 12.23
C PRO A 28 -15.91 -27.64 12.95
N ALA A 29 -16.74 -28.15 13.87
CA ALA A 29 -17.68 -27.34 14.65
C ALA A 29 -16.98 -26.40 15.65
N VAL A 30 -15.88 -26.83 16.28
CA VAL A 30 -15.11 -26.01 17.23
C VAL A 30 -14.30 -24.94 16.48
N ALA A 31 -13.82 -25.25 15.27
CA ALA A 31 -13.19 -24.27 14.39
C ALA A 31 -14.15 -23.15 13.98
N ILE A 32 -15.40 -23.51 13.64
CA ILE A 32 -16.47 -22.54 13.33
C ILE A 32 -16.81 -21.70 14.58
N GLU A 33 -16.91 -22.32 15.77
CA GLU A 33 -17.22 -21.57 16.99
C GLU A 33 -16.11 -20.57 17.38
N SER A 34 -14.84 -20.93 17.15
CA SER A 34 -13.69 -20.03 17.30
C SER A 34 -13.70 -18.87 16.30
N LEU A 35 -14.17 -19.10 15.07
CA LEU A 35 -14.33 -18.09 14.02
C LEU A 35 -15.55 -17.17 14.26
N THR A 36 -16.55 -17.61 15.03
CA THR A 36 -17.79 -16.86 15.30
C THR A 36 -17.74 -15.88 16.47
N ARG A 37 -16.65 -15.82 17.25
CA ARG A 37 -16.47 -14.85 18.34
C ARG A 37 -15.29 -13.91 18.08
N ILE A 38 -15.36 -12.96 17.15
CA ILE A 38 -14.13 -12.20 16.86
C ILE A 38 -14.41 -10.75 16.51
N SER A 39 -14.81 -9.96 17.51
CA SER A 39 -14.14 -8.68 17.68
C SER A 39 -12.86 -8.96 18.45
N ILE A 40 -11.78 -8.29 18.09
CA ILE A 40 -10.52 -8.38 18.83
C ILE A 40 -10.77 -7.87 20.24
N ASP A 41 -10.42 -8.66 21.26
CA ASP A 41 -10.43 -8.20 22.64
C ASP A 41 -9.21 -7.28 22.86
N PRO A 42 -9.39 -5.95 22.98
CA PRO A 42 -8.27 -5.03 23.12
C PRO A 42 -7.56 -5.15 24.48
N LEU A 43 -8.12 -5.91 25.43
CA LEU A 43 -7.55 -6.12 26.76
C LEU A 43 -6.52 -7.25 26.79
N ILE A 44 -6.42 -8.07 25.74
CA ILE A 44 -5.52 -9.23 25.68
C ILE A 44 -4.34 -8.93 24.75
N PRO A 45 -3.08 -9.10 25.21
CA PRO A 45 -1.92 -8.96 24.34
C PRO A 45 -1.94 -9.97 23.20
N GLN A 46 -1.91 -9.45 21.96
CA GLN A 46 -1.40 -10.08 20.74
C GLN A 46 -2.01 -11.43 20.25
N LYS A 47 -3.18 -11.84 20.77
CA LYS A 47 -4.01 -12.91 20.17
C LYS A 47 -5.14 -12.34 19.33
N ALA A 48 -4.83 -11.73 18.19
CA ALA A 48 -5.80 -10.87 17.50
C ALA A 48 -5.63 -10.75 15.97
N PRO A 49 -5.45 -11.84 15.21
CA PRO A 49 -5.37 -11.76 13.76
C PRO A 49 -6.70 -11.25 13.19
N LEU A 50 -6.62 -10.51 12.09
CA LEU A 50 -7.82 -10.20 11.32
C LEU A 50 -8.30 -11.49 10.62
N VAL A 51 -9.61 -11.59 10.46
CA VAL A 51 -10.28 -12.67 9.69
C VAL A 51 -11.16 -12.06 8.59
N LYS A 52 -11.66 -12.88 7.66
CA LYS A 52 -12.72 -12.44 6.73
C LYS A 52 -14.03 -12.20 7.50
N CYS A 53 -14.70 -11.08 7.25
CA CYS A 53 -16.01 -10.81 7.85
C CYS A 53 -17.05 -11.86 7.40
N ILE A 54 -17.77 -12.40 8.37
CA ILE A 54 -18.88 -13.35 8.22
C ILE A 54 -20.20 -12.61 8.06
N THR A 55 -20.36 -11.49 8.75
CA THR A 55 -21.57 -10.64 8.68
C THR A 55 -21.20 -9.20 8.34
N GLU A 56 -22.14 -8.45 7.78
CA GLU A 56 -21.95 -7.04 7.42
C GLU A 56 -21.68 -6.13 8.62
N ASN A 57 -22.00 -6.55 9.85
CA ASN A 57 -21.81 -5.75 11.06
C ASN A 57 -20.63 -6.25 11.91
N GLN A 58 -19.91 -7.28 11.46
CA GLN A 58 -18.73 -7.76 12.17
C GLN A 58 -17.64 -6.69 12.15
N LEU A 59 -16.96 -6.54 13.28
CA LEU A 59 -15.81 -5.65 13.42
C LEU A 59 -14.52 -6.48 13.50
N ASP A 60 -13.38 -5.82 13.32
CA ASP A 60 -12.05 -6.45 13.34
C ASP A 60 -11.88 -7.55 12.29
N CYS A 61 -12.31 -7.26 11.07
CA CYS A 61 -12.30 -8.21 9.97
C CYS A 61 -12.13 -7.51 8.62
N ILE A 62 -11.54 -8.21 7.65
CA ILE A 62 -11.52 -7.79 6.25
C ILE A 62 -12.88 -8.09 5.64
N GLU A 63 -13.57 -7.07 5.16
CA GLU A 63 -14.92 -7.17 4.61
C GLU A 63 -14.89 -7.76 3.21
N ARG A 64 -14.08 -7.23 2.32
CA ARG A 64 -13.92 -7.68 0.94
C ARG A 64 -12.65 -7.12 0.31
N VAL A 65 -12.28 -7.68 -0.83
CA VAL A 65 -11.19 -7.19 -1.68
C VAL A 65 -11.73 -7.05 -3.08
N LEU A 66 -11.64 -5.85 -3.66
CA LEU A 66 -11.92 -5.62 -5.08
C LEU A 66 -10.61 -5.48 -5.85
N VAL A 67 -10.62 -5.90 -7.10
CA VAL A 67 -9.50 -5.82 -8.03
C VAL A 67 -9.96 -4.99 -9.23
N GLU A 68 -9.36 -3.82 -9.40
CA GLU A 68 -9.55 -2.97 -10.59
C GLU A 68 -8.45 -3.26 -11.60
N HIS A 69 -8.85 -3.77 -12.77
CA HIS A 69 -7.95 -4.06 -13.87
C HIS A 69 -7.53 -2.79 -14.63
N PRO A 70 -6.46 -2.82 -15.44
CA PRO A 70 -6.09 -1.72 -16.33
C PRO A 70 -7.19 -1.22 -17.29
N SER A 71 -8.23 -2.04 -17.53
CA SER A 71 -9.42 -1.66 -18.30
C SER A 71 -10.47 -0.88 -17.49
N SER A 72 -10.20 -0.63 -16.20
CA SER A 72 -11.14 -0.12 -15.18
C SER A 72 -12.33 -1.04 -14.91
N LEU A 73 -12.29 -2.28 -15.41
CA LEU A 73 -13.22 -3.31 -14.98
C LEU A 73 -12.86 -3.75 -13.57
N VAL A 74 -13.86 -3.97 -12.73
CA VAL A 74 -13.70 -4.32 -11.32
C VAL A 74 -14.33 -5.68 -11.06
N GLU A 75 -13.58 -6.54 -10.38
CA GLU A 75 -14.06 -7.81 -9.84
C GLU A 75 -13.87 -7.86 -8.32
N GLU A 76 -14.66 -8.70 -7.65
CA GLU A 76 -14.45 -9.02 -6.24
C GLU A 76 -13.62 -10.30 -6.14
N ALA A 77 -12.49 -10.23 -5.43
CA ALA A 77 -11.62 -11.38 -5.25
C ALA A 77 -12.30 -12.45 -4.39
N GLN A 78 -12.15 -13.71 -4.78
CA GLN A 78 -12.79 -14.84 -4.13
C GLN A 78 -12.04 -15.23 -2.86
N TYR A 79 -12.69 -15.12 -1.70
CA TYR A 79 -12.13 -15.63 -0.44
C TYR A 79 -11.85 -17.14 -0.53
N VAL A 80 -10.65 -17.53 -0.08
CA VAL A 80 -10.20 -18.93 -0.05
C VAL A 80 -10.17 -19.47 1.38
N ALA A 81 -9.36 -18.84 2.24
CA ALA A 81 -9.12 -19.31 3.59
C ALA A 81 -8.53 -18.22 4.48
N THR A 82 -8.66 -18.42 5.79
CA THR A 82 -7.89 -17.70 6.81
C THR A 82 -6.95 -18.69 7.47
N ARG A 83 -5.67 -18.36 7.60
CA ARG A 83 -4.67 -19.16 8.31
C ARG A 83 -4.12 -18.36 9.47
N LEU A 84 -4.10 -18.98 10.64
CA LEU A 84 -3.56 -18.38 11.85
C LEU A 84 -2.24 -19.06 12.18
N VAL A 85 -1.23 -18.27 12.52
CA VAL A 85 0.09 -18.74 12.92
C VAL A 85 0.40 -18.15 14.28
N ASP A 86 0.58 -19.01 15.27
CA ASP A 86 1.12 -18.63 16.57
C ASP A 86 2.65 -18.65 16.49
N PHE A 87 3.29 -17.53 16.80
CA PHE A 87 4.75 -17.48 16.91
C PHE A 87 5.20 -17.79 18.34
N PRO A 88 6.41 -18.37 18.51
CA PRO A 88 7.01 -18.53 19.82
C PRO A 88 7.21 -17.16 20.50
N ASP A 89 7.18 -17.16 21.83
CA ASP A 89 7.24 -15.95 22.66
C ASP A 89 8.47 -15.07 22.29
N GLU A 90 8.25 -13.93 21.62
CA GLU A 90 9.26 -12.88 21.50
C GLU A 90 9.07 -11.90 22.66
N ASN A 91 10.07 -11.77 23.55
CA ASN A 91 10.03 -10.87 24.72
C ASN A 91 8.80 -11.05 25.65
N ASN A 92 8.39 -12.30 25.92
CA ASN A 92 7.17 -12.66 26.66
C ASN A 92 5.87 -12.21 25.98
N GLN A 93 5.88 -11.98 24.67
CA GLN A 93 4.68 -11.64 23.90
C GLN A 93 4.32 -12.76 22.93
N LYS A 94 3.07 -13.24 23.04
CA LYS A 94 2.49 -14.23 22.12
C LYS A 94 1.93 -13.51 20.92
N VAL A 95 2.71 -13.43 19.84
CA VAL A 95 2.24 -12.82 18.60
C VAL A 95 1.47 -13.85 17.78
N GLN A 96 0.20 -13.57 17.48
CA GLN A 96 -0.58 -14.34 16.51
C GLN A 96 -0.70 -13.55 15.19
N TYR A 97 -0.30 -14.19 14.11
CA TYR A 97 -0.37 -13.65 12.75
C TYR A 97 -1.53 -14.28 12.01
N GLY A 98 -2.20 -13.50 11.16
CA GLY A 98 -3.29 -13.96 10.31
C GLY A 98 -3.00 -13.73 8.84
N ASP A 99 -3.01 -14.78 8.03
CA ASP A 99 -3.08 -14.66 6.58
C ASP A 99 -4.52 -14.84 6.12
N ILE A 100 -5.01 -13.92 5.28
CA ILE A 100 -6.30 -14.06 4.61
C ILE A 100 -6.04 -14.16 3.10
N LEU A 101 -6.54 -15.22 2.50
CA LEU A 101 -6.24 -15.61 1.12
C LEU A 101 -7.42 -15.32 0.20
N PHE A 102 -7.15 -14.70 -0.94
CA PHE A 102 -8.13 -14.40 -1.98
C PHE A 102 -7.58 -14.79 -3.36
N ASP A 103 -8.40 -15.44 -4.18
CA ASP A 103 -8.08 -15.71 -5.58
C ASP A 103 -8.69 -14.60 -6.48
N PHE A 104 -7.93 -14.17 -7.49
CA PHE A 104 -8.34 -13.11 -8.42
C PHE A 104 -7.74 -13.34 -9.82
N HIS A 105 -8.34 -12.77 -10.86
CA HIS A 105 -7.77 -12.75 -12.20
C HIS A 105 -6.76 -11.60 -12.35
N SER A 106 -5.57 -11.91 -12.84
CA SER A 106 -4.52 -10.90 -13.05
C SER A 106 -4.69 -10.17 -14.38
N ALA A 107 -4.60 -8.84 -14.37
CA ALA A 107 -4.61 -7.91 -15.52
C ALA A 107 -5.91 -7.82 -16.33
N THR A 108 -6.75 -8.85 -16.37
CA THR A 108 -8.08 -8.85 -17.00
C THR A 108 -9.01 -9.78 -16.22
N SER A 109 -10.33 -9.61 -16.36
CA SER A 109 -11.34 -10.49 -15.73
C SER A 109 -11.38 -11.93 -16.25
N SER A 110 -10.48 -12.27 -17.18
CA SER A 110 -10.29 -13.62 -17.74
C SER A 110 -8.81 -14.01 -17.75
N GLY A 111 -7.97 -13.27 -17.02
CA GLY A 111 -6.55 -13.49 -16.92
C GLY A 111 -6.21 -14.74 -16.11
N THR A 112 -4.92 -14.98 -15.90
CA THR A 112 -4.49 -16.08 -15.03
C THR A 112 -4.93 -15.81 -13.59
N ILE A 113 -5.50 -16.83 -12.95
CA ILE A 113 -5.84 -16.76 -11.53
C ILE A 113 -4.55 -16.70 -10.71
N LYS A 114 -4.45 -15.72 -9.81
CA LYS A 114 -3.39 -15.60 -8.82
C LYS A 114 -4.01 -15.58 -7.42
N ARG A 115 -3.23 -15.95 -6.42
CA ARG A 115 -3.63 -15.85 -5.01
C ARG A 115 -2.97 -14.66 -4.33
N LEU A 116 -3.81 -13.72 -3.90
CA LEU A 116 -3.47 -12.68 -2.97
C LEU A 116 -3.45 -13.25 -1.56
N ARG A 117 -2.35 -13.03 -0.84
CA ARG A 117 -2.22 -13.21 0.60
C ARG A 117 -2.16 -11.83 1.24
N ILE A 118 -3.13 -11.55 2.09
CA ILE A 118 -3.09 -10.40 2.99
C ILE A 118 -2.56 -10.89 4.33
N SER A 119 -1.29 -10.62 4.61
CA SER A 119 -0.69 -10.89 5.91
C SER A 119 -1.03 -9.76 6.86
N THR A 120 -1.65 -10.11 7.98
CA THR A 120 -2.17 -9.18 8.98
C THR A 120 -1.41 -9.35 10.28
N HIS A 121 -0.80 -8.27 10.74
CA HIS A 121 -0.16 -8.23 12.04
C HIS A 121 -0.92 -7.21 12.88
N VAL A 122 -1.43 -7.66 14.02
CA VAL A 122 -2.20 -6.79 14.91
C VAL A 122 -1.54 -6.76 16.27
N ILE A 123 -1.29 -5.55 16.75
CA ILE A 123 -0.88 -5.30 18.12
C ILE A 123 -2.08 -4.67 18.82
N THR A 124 -2.59 -5.31 19.86
CA THR A 124 -3.66 -4.74 20.69
C THR A 124 -3.11 -3.62 21.57
N PRO A 125 -3.92 -2.67 22.05
CA PRO A 125 -3.43 -1.53 22.85
C PRO A 125 -2.71 -1.89 24.16
N VAL A 126 -2.84 -3.14 24.62
CA VAL A 126 -2.11 -3.67 25.79
C VAL A 126 -0.71 -4.22 25.44
N GLY A 127 -0.40 -4.37 24.15
CA GLY A 127 0.92 -4.76 23.68
C GLY A 127 1.97 -3.69 23.97
N VAL A 128 3.21 -4.10 24.25
CA VAL A 128 4.31 -3.18 24.61
C VAL A 128 5.42 -3.26 23.57
N PHE A 129 5.84 -2.12 23.04
CA PHE A 129 6.97 -1.99 22.13
C PHE A 129 7.97 -0.99 22.69
N ASN A 130 9.23 -1.39 22.86
CA ASN A 130 10.30 -0.58 23.47
C ASN A 130 9.89 0.07 24.81
N GLY A 131 9.16 -0.67 25.65
CA GLY A 131 8.73 -0.20 26.97
C GLY A 131 7.51 0.74 26.97
N LYS A 132 6.93 1.04 25.80
CA LYS A 132 5.68 1.81 25.67
C LYS A 132 4.56 0.94 25.15
N LYS A 133 3.31 1.19 25.57
CA LYS A 133 2.19 0.51 24.93
C LYS A 133 2.02 0.96 23.48
N ALA A 134 1.66 0.03 22.63
CA ALA A 134 1.44 0.25 21.21
C ALA A 134 0.22 -0.57 20.77
N GLY A 135 -0.57 -0.02 19.86
CA GLY A 135 -1.55 -0.79 19.11
C GLY A 135 -1.42 -0.45 17.63
N ALA A 136 -1.59 -1.43 16.76
CA ALA A 136 -1.49 -1.21 15.32
C ALA A 136 -2.19 -2.32 14.53
N TYR A 137 -2.63 -1.99 13.32
CA TYR A 137 -2.92 -2.96 12.26
C TYR A 137 -1.92 -2.75 11.12
N TRP A 138 -1.22 -3.80 10.74
CA TRP A 138 -0.35 -3.83 9.59
C TRP A 138 -0.87 -4.85 8.58
N LEU A 139 -1.06 -4.41 7.35
CA LEU A 139 -1.56 -5.22 6.25
C LEU A 139 -0.53 -5.21 5.14
N ILE A 140 0.01 -6.39 4.84
CA ILE A 140 0.97 -6.59 3.76
C ILE A 140 0.28 -7.43 2.67
N LEU A 141 0.16 -6.88 1.47
CA LEU A 141 -0.43 -7.58 0.33
C LEU A 141 0.69 -8.23 -0.49
N GLN A 142 0.64 -9.55 -0.60
CA GLN A 142 1.69 -10.35 -1.25
C GLN A 142 1.08 -11.49 -2.05
N ARG A 143 1.86 -12.10 -2.95
CA ARG A 143 1.42 -13.31 -3.63
C ARG A 143 1.61 -14.54 -2.76
N GLU A 144 0.65 -15.44 -2.85
CA GLU A 144 0.85 -16.83 -2.52
C GLU A 144 0.84 -17.67 -3.79
N LEU A 145 1.71 -18.68 -3.86
CA LEU A 145 1.73 -19.60 -4.98
C LEU A 145 0.52 -20.54 -4.87
N LEU A 146 -0.18 -20.71 -5.99
CA LEU A 146 -1.22 -21.73 -6.08
C LEU A 146 -0.60 -23.13 -6.06
N PRO A 147 -1.34 -24.17 -5.63
CA PRO A 147 -0.87 -25.55 -5.69
C PRO A 147 -0.42 -25.92 -7.11
N GLY A 148 0.83 -26.38 -7.24
CA GLY A 148 1.43 -26.76 -8.52
C GLY A 148 2.10 -25.62 -9.29
N GLU A 149 2.01 -24.37 -8.81
CA GLU A 149 2.85 -23.30 -9.35
C GLU A 149 4.30 -23.52 -8.93
N VAL A 150 5.20 -23.40 -9.91
CA VAL A 150 6.63 -23.37 -9.63
C VAL A 150 6.95 -22.00 -9.08
N GLY A 151 7.53 -21.95 -7.88
CA GLY A 151 8.00 -20.70 -7.30
C GLY A 151 8.97 -20.01 -8.26
N GLN A 152 8.93 -18.68 -8.30
CA GLN A 152 9.84 -17.93 -9.13
C GLN A 152 11.25 -18.08 -8.55
N ILE A 153 12.05 -18.95 -9.17
CA ILE A 153 13.43 -19.21 -8.76
C ILE A 153 14.23 -17.96 -9.14
N PRO A 154 15.04 -17.39 -8.22
CA PRO A 154 15.96 -16.33 -8.56
C PRO A 154 16.82 -16.78 -9.74
N SER A 155 16.66 -16.14 -10.89
CA SER A 155 17.45 -16.47 -12.07
C SER A 155 18.91 -16.10 -11.80
N THR A 156 19.85 -16.97 -12.20
CA THR A 156 21.29 -16.66 -12.17
C THR A 156 21.70 -15.63 -13.23
N SER A 157 20.74 -15.11 -14.01
CA SER A 157 20.98 -14.11 -15.03
C SER A 157 21.21 -12.71 -14.44
N ILE A 158 21.88 -11.86 -15.22
CA ILE A 158 22.12 -10.47 -14.84
C ILE A 158 20.78 -9.72 -14.84
N CYS A 159 20.55 -8.96 -13.79
CA CYS A 159 19.40 -8.09 -13.63
C CYS A 159 19.41 -6.98 -14.68
N THR A 160 18.32 -6.84 -15.44
CA THR A 160 18.20 -5.82 -16.50
C THR A 160 16.79 -5.22 -16.51
N PRO A 161 16.57 -4.01 -17.06
CA PRO A 161 15.23 -3.42 -17.18
C PRO A 161 14.21 -4.35 -17.86
N THR A 162 14.66 -5.17 -18.81
CA THR A 162 13.83 -6.13 -19.56
C THR A 162 13.68 -7.49 -18.86
N ASN A 163 14.50 -7.77 -17.85
CA ASN A 163 14.45 -8.99 -17.04
C ASN A 163 14.80 -8.64 -15.58
N PRO A 164 13.85 -8.06 -14.82
CA PRO A 164 14.07 -7.61 -13.44
C PRO A 164 14.05 -8.76 -12.43
N THR A 165 13.52 -9.93 -12.81
CA THR A 165 13.36 -11.15 -12.01
C THR A 165 14.59 -11.53 -11.16
N PRO A 166 15.84 -11.43 -11.65
CA PRO A 166 17.02 -11.74 -10.84
C PRO A 166 17.20 -10.87 -9.59
N CYS A 167 16.70 -9.63 -9.59
CA CYS A 167 16.77 -8.71 -8.45
C CYS A 167 15.51 -8.74 -7.57
N LEU A 168 14.43 -9.41 -7.99
CA LEU A 168 13.17 -9.36 -7.27
C LEU A 168 13.23 -10.21 -6.00
N SER A 169 12.80 -9.65 -4.88
CA SER A 169 12.51 -10.47 -3.70
C SER A 169 11.09 -11.00 -3.75
N TYR A 170 10.95 -12.31 -3.84
CA TYR A 170 9.64 -12.96 -3.82
C TYR A 170 9.05 -13.05 -2.40
N PRO A 171 7.72 -13.07 -2.25
CA PRO A 171 6.72 -13.17 -3.32
C PRO A 171 6.14 -11.82 -3.82
N ALA A 172 6.25 -11.56 -5.14
CA ALA A 172 5.61 -10.44 -5.85
C ALA A 172 4.21 -10.82 -6.33
N LEU A 173 3.23 -9.91 -6.22
CA LEU A 173 1.91 -10.01 -6.86
C LEU A 173 2.05 -10.10 -8.38
N ASP A 174 2.99 -9.34 -8.95
CA ASP A 174 3.28 -9.35 -10.39
C ASP A 174 2.01 -9.03 -11.20
N SER A 175 1.24 -8.06 -10.72
CA SER A 175 -0.05 -7.68 -11.29
C SER A 175 -0.09 -6.18 -11.55
N PRO A 176 -0.63 -5.73 -12.70
CA PRO A 176 -0.86 -4.33 -12.96
C PRO A 176 -2.18 -3.83 -12.34
N ASP A 177 -2.89 -4.66 -11.59
CA ASP A 177 -4.18 -4.32 -11.01
C ASP A 177 -4.06 -3.41 -9.78
N ILE A 178 -5.08 -2.62 -9.52
CA ILE A 178 -5.25 -1.86 -8.27
C ILE A 178 -6.11 -2.70 -7.33
N PHE A 179 -5.62 -2.94 -6.13
CA PHE A 179 -6.35 -3.66 -5.09
C PHE A 179 -7.07 -2.67 -4.20
N HIS A 180 -8.34 -2.95 -3.89
CA HIS A 180 -9.15 -2.20 -2.94
C HIS A 180 -9.51 -3.12 -1.77
N VAL A 181 -8.96 -2.87 -0.60
CA VAL A 181 -9.20 -3.65 0.62
C VAL A 181 -10.13 -2.88 1.55
N TYR A 182 -11.24 -3.52 1.93
CA TYR A 182 -12.20 -2.98 2.88
C TYR A 182 -12.02 -3.67 4.23
N LEU A 183 -11.77 -2.90 5.29
CA LEU A 183 -11.47 -3.39 6.64
C LEU A 183 -12.39 -2.72 7.66
N ARG A 184 -12.81 -3.46 8.69
CA ARG A 184 -13.54 -2.92 9.84
C ARG A 184 -12.72 -3.10 11.11
N THR A 185 -12.72 -2.10 11.99
CA THR A 185 -11.97 -2.10 13.25
C THR A 185 -12.84 -1.59 14.40
N SER A 186 -12.83 -2.25 15.57
CA SER A 186 -13.71 -1.87 16.71
C SER A 186 -13.06 -0.92 17.72
N TRP A 187 -11.77 -1.10 18.02
CA TRP A 187 -11.08 -0.41 19.11
C TRP A 187 -10.07 0.63 18.64
N LEU A 188 -9.84 0.71 17.34
CA LEU A 188 -8.81 1.58 16.76
C LEU A 188 -9.13 3.05 17.02
N LYS A 189 -8.13 3.75 17.57
CA LYS A 189 -8.11 5.17 17.85
C LYS A 189 -6.99 5.76 17.00
N PRO A 190 -7.25 6.15 15.74
CA PRO A 190 -6.18 6.41 14.79
C PRO A 190 -5.38 7.66 15.17
N VAL A 191 -4.06 7.52 15.21
CA VAL A 191 -3.11 8.65 15.33
C VAL A 191 -2.39 8.90 14.01
N SER A 192 -2.17 7.85 13.24
CA SER A 192 -1.69 7.88 11.87
C SER A 192 -2.20 6.68 11.09
N ALA A 193 -2.36 6.87 9.79
CA ALA A 193 -2.46 5.81 8.82
C ALA A 193 -1.39 6.05 7.75
N SER A 194 -0.75 4.99 7.30
CA SER A 194 0.26 5.10 6.25
C SER A 194 0.23 3.95 5.28
N GLY A 195 0.85 4.13 4.11
CA GLY A 195 0.93 3.07 3.13
C GLY A 195 1.99 3.28 2.06
N GLU A 196 2.43 2.18 1.48
CA GLU A 196 3.38 2.16 0.38
C GLU A 196 2.78 1.44 -0.82
N GLY A 197 2.82 2.07 -1.99
CA GLY A 197 2.19 1.55 -3.20
C GLY A 197 2.39 2.45 -4.42
N LYS A 198 1.67 2.13 -5.51
CA LYS A 198 1.32 3.04 -6.60
C LYS A 198 -0.19 3.28 -6.62
N ASN A 199 -0.63 4.42 -7.15
CA ASN A 199 -2.06 4.77 -7.23
C ASN A 199 -2.80 4.56 -5.90
N PHE A 200 -2.11 4.83 -4.79
CA PHE A 200 -2.61 4.48 -3.47
C PHE A 200 -3.61 5.50 -2.96
N ASN A 201 -4.52 5.03 -2.11
CA ASN A 201 -5.33 5.90 -1.27
C ASN A 201 -5.69 5.21 0.05
N ILE A 202 -5.98 6.04 1.06
CA ILE A 202 -6.48 5.58 2.37
C ILE A 202 -7.68 6.45 2.70
N ASP A 203 -8.86 5.84 2.75
CA ASP A 203 -10.09 6.50 3.15
C ASP A 203 -10.71 5.77 4.35
N TYR A 204 -11.56 6.48 5.08
CA TYR A 204 -12.25 5.92 6.23
C TYR A 204 -13.63 6.55 6.42
N ARG A 205 -14.46 5.84 7.17
CA ARG A 205 -15.69 6.38 7.74
C ARG A 205 -15.98 5.78 9.10
N ASN A 206 -16.69 6.53 9.93
CA ASN A 206 -17.21 6.03 11.19
C ASN A 206 -18.37 5.05 10.92
N ILE A 207 -18.40 3.95 11.67
CA ILE A 207 -19.48 2.98 11.66
C ILE A 207 -19.93 2.69 13.09
N SER A 208 -21.09 2.04 13.26
CA SER A 208 -21.52 1.62 14.59
C SER A 208 -20.46 0.71 15.22
N GLY A 209 -19.97 1.09 16.40
CA GLY A 209 -18.97 0.33 17.16
C GLY A 209 -17.54 0.43 16.67
N GLY A 210 -17.22 1.25 15.64
CA GLY A 210 -15.85 1.34 15.15
C GLY A 210 -15.66 2.19 13.90
N MET A 211 -14.67 1.82 13.10
CA MET A 211 -14.33 2.47 11.83
C MET A 211 -14.30 1.46 10.69
N GLN A 212 -14.68 1.91 9.50
CA GLN A 212 -14.45 1.21 8.26
C GLN A 212 -13.37 1.93 7.46
N TRP A 213 -12.48 1.16 6.87
CA TRP A 213 -11.33 1.61 6.12
C TRP A 213 -11.41 1.11 4.69
N HIS A 214 -10.97 1.94 3.75
CA HIS A 214 -10.76 1.59 2.36
C HIS A 214 -9.33 1.91 1.99
N PHE A 215 -8.56 0.87 1.73
CA PHE A 215 -7.21 0.99 1.22
C PHE A 215 -7.22 0.66 -0.26
N SER A 216 -6.67 1.54 -1.09
CA SER A 216 -6.43 1.23 -2.48
C SER A 216 -4.96 1.34 -2.84
N GLY A 217 -4.50 0.54 -3.80
CA GLY A 217 -3.15 0.67 -4.33
C GLY A 217 -2.73 -0.51 -5.20
N GLN A 218 -1.70 -0.27 -6.01
CA GLN A 218 -1.02 -1.23 -6.86
C GLN A 218 0.38 -1.53 -6.28
N GLU A 219 0.85 -2.76 -6.44
CA GLU A 219 2.23 -3.14 -6.13
C GLU A 219 3.25 -2.32 -6.93
N PHE A 220 4.35 -1.95 -6.27
CA PHE A 220 5.51 -1.41 -6.95
C PHE A 220 6.79 -2.11 -6.54
N LEU A 221 7.83 -1.93 -7.34
CA LEU A 221 9.15 -2.48 -7.11
C LEU A 221 10.01 -1.42 -6.44
N GLN A 222 10.17 -1.52 -5.13
CA GLN A 222 10.96 -0.60 -4.32
C GLN A 222 12.47 -0.94 -4.45
N PRO A 223 13.32 0.01 -4.87
CA PRO A 223 14.77 -0.17 -4.88
C PRO A 223 15.34 -0.32 -3.48
N MET A 224 16.08 -1.41 -3.26
CA MET A 224 16.67 -1.77 -1.97
C MET A 224 18.09 -2.32 -2.16
N PHE A 225 18.86 -2.34 -1.08
CA PHE A 225 20.14 -3.04 -1.03
C PHE A 225 19.99 -4.39 -0.32
N SER A 226 20.60 -5.45 -0.85
CA SER A 226 20.70 -6.73 -0.15
C SER A 226 21.47 -6.59 1.17
N ASP A 227 22.50 -5.75 1.17
CA ASP A 227 23.16 -5.28 2.40
C ASP A 227 22.39 -4.08 2.97
N VAL A 228 21.59 -4.34 4.00
CA VAL A 228 20.75 -3.34 4.67
C VAL A 228 21.53 -2.15 5.25
N THR A 229 22.85 -2.29 5.46
CA THR A 229 23.70 -1.19 5.95
C THR A 229 23.95 -0.12 4.89
N LYS A 230 23.77 -0.44 3.60
CA LYS A 230 23.98 0.48 2.48
C LYS A 230 22.85 1.47 2.27
N LEU A 231 21.63 1.17 2.73
CA LEU A 231 20.50 2.09 2.56
C LEU A 231 20.72 3.42 3.32
N PRO A 232 21.12 3.43 4.60
CA PRO A 232 21.52 4.67 5.28
C PRO A 232 22.75 5.34 4.66
N GLU A 233 23.61 4.61 3.94
CA GLU A 233 24.78 5.18 3.26
C GLU A 233 24.42 5.84 1.94
N SER A 234 23.49 5.27 1.16
CA SER A 234 23.07 5.78 -0.14
C SER A 234 22.37 7.13 -0.08
N VAL A 235 21.95 7.54 1.12
CA VAL A 235 21.22 8.79 1.35
C VAL A 235 22.12 9.91 1.90
N LYS A 236 23.42 9.64 2.07
CA LYS A 236 24.41 10.63 2.46
C LYS A 236 24.89 11.43 1.24
N PRO A 237 25.20 12.72 1.40
CA PRO A 237 25.79 13.52 0.32
C PRO A 237 27.07 12.87 -0.26
N GLY A 238 27.18 12.85 -1.58
CA GLY A 238 28.31 12.26 -2.32
C GLY A 238 28.13 10.79 -2.71
N ASN A 239 27.05 10.14 -2.24
CA ASN A 239 26.75 8.74 -2.53
C ASN A 239 25.60 8.56 -3.54
N GLU A 240 25.27 9.58 -4.32
CA GLU A 240 24.14 9.59 -5.26
C GLU A 240 24.27 8.52 -6.36
N ASN A 241 25.49 8.05 -6.64
CA ASN A 241 25.76 7.02 -7.64
C ASN A 241 25.66 5.59 -7.07
N MET A 242 25.32 5.40 -5.80
CA MET A 242 25.12 4.06 -5.24
C MET A 242 23.92 3.38 -5.90
N VAL A 243 24.19 2.28 -6.59
CA VAL A 243 23.17 1.49 -7.30
C VAL A 243 22.66 0.38 -6.39
N PRO A 244 21.36 0.34 -6.05
CA PRO A 244 20.76 -0.79 -5.34
C PRO A 244 20.85 -2.08 -6.15
N ASP A 245 20.90 -3.24 -5.49
CA ASP A 245 21.03 -4.55 -6.14
C ASP A 245 19.75 -5.40 -6.01
N ARG A 246 18.69 -4.83 -5.44
CA ARG A 246 17.45 -5.54 -5.13
C ARG A 246 16.21 -4.69 -5.42
N LEU A 247 15.14 -5.36 -5.82
CA LEU A 247 13.80 -4.81 -5.97
C LEU A 247 12.85 -5.54 -5.04
N ASN A 248 12.25 -4.82 -4.09
CA ASN A 248 11.25 -5.36 -3.19
C ASN A 248 9.84 -5.04 -3.70
N PRO A 249 9.04 -6.04 -4.11
CA PRO A 249 7.63 -5.86 -4.38
C PRO A 249 6.93 -5.40 -3.10
N THR A 250 6.27 -4.25 -3.17
CA THR A 250 5.73 -3.56 -1.99
C THR A 250 4.30 -3.09 -2.27
N LEU A 251 3.38 -3.54 -1.42
CA LEU A 251 2.03 -2.99 -1.25
C LEU A 251 1.65 -3.20 0.22
N TYR A 252 1.61 -2.11 0.98
CA TYR A 252 1.53 -2.16 2.43
C TYR A 252 0.67 -1.02 2.99
N PHE A 253 -0.04 -1.31 4.07
CA PHE A 253 -0.81 -0.32 4.83
C PHE A 253 -0.60 -0.52 6.34
N ALA A 254 -0.58 0.59 7.08
CA ALA A 254 -0.48 0.64 8.52
C ALA A 254 -1.54 1.56 9.11
N LEU A 255 -2.15 1.12 10.20
CA LEU A 255 -3.01 1.93 11.05
C LEU A 255 -2.43 1.92 12.46
N ASP A 256 -2.04 3.08 12.97
CA ASP A 256 -1.47 3.22 14.30
C ASP A 256 -2.53 3.67 15.31
N HIS A 257 -2.52 3.05 16.49
CA HIS A 257 -3.40 3.37 17.61
C HIS A 257 -2.76 4.37 18.59
N GLY A 258 -3.55 5.33 19.04
CA GLY A 258 -3.25 6.20 20.17
C GLY A 258 -3.80 5.66 21.49
N GLY A 259 -2.91 5.49 22.47
CA GLY A 259 -3.29 5.22 23.85
C GLY A 259 -3.91 6.43 24.54
N LYS A 260 -4.06 6.37 25.87
CA LYS A 260 -4.67 7.48 26.63
C LYS A 260 -3.84 8.77 26.59
N ASP A 261 -2.52 8.63 26.67
CA ASP A 261 -1.54 9.71 26.72
C ASP A 261 -0.14 9.19 26.32
N LEU A 262 0.88 10.05 26.35
CA LEU A 262 2.27 9.70 25.97
C LEU A 262 2.94 8.65 26.87
N SER A 263 2.44 8.42 28.09
CA SER A 263 2.94 7.34 28.94
C SER A 263 2.37 5.97 28.53
N ASP A 264 1.26 5.99 27.80
CA ASP A 264 0.44 4.84 27.41
C ASP A 264 0.40 4.64 25.88
N SER A 265 1.20 5.40 25.13
CA SER A 265 1.14 5.40 23.67
C SER A 265 2.51 5.57 23.05
N TYR A 266 2.79 4.74 22.05
CA TYR A 266 4.01 4.81 21.26
C TYR A 266 4.07 6.13 20.47
N TRP A 267 2.94 6.51 19.86
CA TRP A 267 2.75 7.78 19.16
C TRP A 267 2.01 8.79 20.03
N ASP A 268 2.21 10.08 19.80
CA ASP A 268 1.50 11.14 20.53
C ASP A 268 -0.01 11.11 20.22
N PRO A 269 -0.88 10.73 21.18
CA PRO A 269 -2.31 10.65 20.95
C PRO A 269 -3.01 11.99 21.18
N GLY A 270 -2.33 13.06 21.62
CA GLY A 270 -2.97 14.27 22.14
C GLY A 270 -3.92 14.98 21.16
N CYS A 271 -3.80 14.72 19.86
CA CYS A 271 -4.60 15.35 18.81
C CYS A 271 -5.52 14.42 18.03
N MET A 272 -5.64 13.15 18.44
CA MET A 272 -6.44 12.15 17.70
C MET A 272 -7.92 12.51 17.58
N SER A 273 -8.47 13.28 18.54
CA SER A 273 -9.86 13.77 18.50
C SER A 273 -10.11 14.85 17.45
N HIS A 274 -9.04 15.45 16.93
CA HIS A 274 -9.08 16.52 15.93
C HIS A 274 -8.74 16.03 14.52
N GLY A 275 -8.38 14.75 14.36
CA GLY A 275 -7.90 14.18 13.12
C GLY A 275 -6.65 13.34 13.28
N PHE A 276 -6.13 12.88 12.15
CA PHE A 276 -4.91 12.09 12.05
C PHE A 276 -4.32 12.22 10.64
N THR A 277 -3.05 11.84 10.49
CA THR A 277 -2.38 11.91 9.20
C THR A 277 -2.62 10.63 8.41
N ARG A 278 -2.94 10.76 7.13
CA ARG A 278 -2.88 9.68 6.14
C ARG A 278 -1.77 9.99 5.17
N THR A 279 -0.65 9.29 5.29
CA THR A 279 0.58 9.59 4.55
C THR A 279 1.03 8.39 3.77
N MET A 280 1.32 8.59 2.49
CA MET A 280 1.64 7.48 1.60
C MET A 280 2.76 7.84 0.63
N TRP A 281 3.64 6.89 0.34
CA TRP A 281 4.88 7.15 -0.40
C TRP A 281 5.42 5.89 -1.09
N ASN A 282 6.55 6.03 -1.80
CA ASN A 282 7.31 4.91 -2.38
C ASN A 282 8.77 4.79 -1.85
N ALA A 283 9.15 5.60 -0.86
CA ALA A 283 10.44 5.53 -0.20
C ALA A 283 10.52 4.37 0.82
N PRO A 284 11.66 3.65 0.93
CA PRO A 284 11.87 2.62 1.96
C PRO A 284 11.94 3.19 3.38
N LEU A 285 12.21 4.49 3.52
CA LEU A 285 12.22 5.18 4.81
C LEU A 285 11.48 6.51 4.69
N ALA A 286 10.59 6.77 5.64
CA ALA A 286 9.87 8.02 5.74
C ALA A 286 9.80 8.53 7.18
N GLY A 287 9.73 9.84 7.31
CA GLY A 287 9.53 10.54 8.57
C GLY A 287 8.05 10.77 8.86
N GLN A 288 7.80 11.78 9.71
CA GLN A 288 6.47 12.28 10.00
C GLN A 288 6.37 13.73 9.53
N LEU A 289 5.14 14.27 9.47
CA LEU A 289 4.92 15.69 9.28
C LEU A 289 5.42 16.47 10.50
N VAL A 290 6.24 17.50 10.27
CA VAL A 290 6.82 18.35 11.32
C VAL A 290 6.67 19.82 10.94
N TRP A 291 6.24 20.65 11.89
CA TRP A 291 6.16 22.10 11.70
C TRP A 291 7.51 22.78 12.02
N ASP A 292 8.02 23.55 11.06
CA ASP A 292 9.14 24.46 11.26
C ASP A 292 8.59 25.86 11.59
N TYR A 293 8.63 26.21 12.88
CA TYR A 293 8.17 27.50 13.38
C TYR A 293 8.94 28.69 12.80
N SER A 294 10.24 28.52 12.54
CA SER A 294 11.08 29.61 12.04
C SER A 294 10.78 29.93 10.57
N LYS A 295 10.45 28.90 9.79
CA LYS A 295 10.13 29.02 8.36
C LYS A 295 8.64 29.07 8.05
N SER A 296 7.79 28.90 9.07
CA SER A 296 6.34 28.78 8.94
C SER A 296 5.94 27.77 7.86
N SER A 297 6.55 26.57 7.94
CA SER A 297 6.36 25.52 6.95
C SER A 297 6.11 24.16 7.58
N LEU A 298 5.27 23.36 6.94
CA LEU A 298 5.07 21.96 7.29
C LEU A 298 5.98 21.11 6.39
N ASN A 299 6.83 20.31 7.00
CA ASN A 299 7.87 19.56 6.32
C ASN A 299 7.63 18.06 6.45
N PHE A 300 7.96 17.31 5.40
CA PHE A 300 7.98 15.85 5.41
C PHE A 300 9.26 15.34 4.74
N ASN A 301 9.99 14.46 5.43
CA ASN A 301 11.22 13.88 4.92
C ASN A 301 11.01 12.43 4.53
N MET A 302 11.65 12.02 3.44
CA MET A 302 11.72 10.62 3.03
C MET A 302 13.08 10.33 2.42
N TYR A 303 13.46 9.05 2.44
CA TYR A 303 14.79 8.62 2.07
C TYR A 303 14.72 7.36 1.21
N ALA A 304 15.36 7.41 0.05
CA ALA A 304 15.56 6.28 -0.83
C ALA A 304 16.89 6.42 -1.59
N PRO A 305 17.39 5.37 -2.25
CA PRO A 305 18.49 5.51 -3.20
C PRO A 305 18.11 6.46 -4.35
N HIS A 306 19.08 7.20 -4.90
CA HIS A 306 18.86 8.08 -6.05
C HIS A 306 18.51 7.29 -7.33
N LEU A 307 19.07 6.08 -7.46
CA LEU A 307 18.94 5.24 -8.63
C LEU A 307 18.12 3.97 -8.32
N ASP A 308 17.49 3.41 -9.35
CA ASP A 308 17.02 2.03 -9.35
C ASP A 308 18.18 1.05 -9.63
N PRO A 309 17.96 -0.28 -9.51
CA PRO A 309 19.00 -1.27 -9.77
C PRO A 309 19.53 -1.33 -11.21
N PHE A 310 18.92 -0.59 -12.11
CA PHE A 310 19.32 -0.49 -13.51
C PHE A 310 20.07 0.81 -13.81
N GLY A 311 20.30 1.64 -12.79
CA GLY A 311 20.95 2.94 -12.94
C GLY A 311 20.05 4.05 -13.47
N ASN A 312 18.73 3.83 -13.57
CA ASN A 312 17.81 4.92 -13.88
C ASN A 312 17.49 5.72 -12.62
N VAL A 313 17.13 6.99 -12.80
CA VAL A 313 16.66 7.83 -11.68
C VAL A 313 15.41 7.22 -11.07
N TYR A 314 15.45 6.99 -9.75
CA TYR A 314 14.28 6.59 -8.98
C TYR A 314 13.47 7.82 -8.59
N LEU A 315 12.25 7.92 -9.11
CA LEU A 315 11.38 9.07 -8.88
C LEU A 315 10.44 8.84 -7.70
N GLY A 316 10.34 9.86 -6.85
CA GLY A 316 9.52 9.86 -5.66
C GLY A 316 8.05 10.19 -5.92
N VAL A 317 7.21 9.61 -5.07
CA VAL A 317 5.76 9.84 -4.98
C VAL A 317 5.42 10.03 -3.51
N PHE A 318 4.61 11.04 -3.22
CA PHE A 318 4.14 11.36 -1.88
C PHE A 318 2.70 11.85 -1.92
N ARG A 319 1.88 11.35 -0.99
CA ARG A 319 0.66 12.04 -0.58
C ARG A 319 0.55 12.19 0.91
N ALA A 320 -0.16 13.24 1.31
CA ALA A 320 -0.65 13.40 2.66
C ALA A 320 -2.07 13.95 2.65
N LYS A 321 -2.96 13.35 3.44
CA LYS A 321 -4.27 13.90 3.78
C LYS A 321 -4.39 14.06 5.30
N PHE A 322 -4.83 15.22 5.77
CA PHE A 322 -5.06 15.47 7.20
C PHE A 322 -6.05 16.62 7.40
N GLN A 323 -6.72 16.62 8.54
CA GLN A 323 -7.69 17.65 8.92
C GLN A 323 -6.98 18.93 9.37
N LYS A 324 -7.57 20.09 9.06
CA LYS A 324 -7.09 21.39 9.56
C LYS A 324 -7.07 21.45 11.09
N ALA A 325 -8.10 20.90 11.73
CA ALA A 325 -8.20 20.84 13.19
C ALA A 325 -7.05 20.03 13.82
N TRP A 326 -6.65 18.91 13.19
CA TRP A 326 -5.47 18.16 13.63
C TRP A 326 -4.20 19.00 13.53
N LEU A 327 -4.03 19.75 12.45
CA LEU A 327 -2.87 20.63 12.25
C LEU A 327 -2.81 21.72 13.33
N ASP A 328 -3.95 22.32 13.67
CA ASP A 328 -4.07 23.33 14.73
C ASP A 328 -3.76 22.77 16.12
N CYS A 329 -4.23 21.57 16.42
CA CYS A 329 -3.91 20.89 17.67
C CYS A 329 -2.43 20.50 17.74
N ARG A 330 -1.92 19.86 16.68
CA ARG A 330 -0.58 19.27 16.67
C ARG A 330 0.51 20.34 16.63
N PHE A 331 0.24 21.43 15.93
CA PHE A 331 1.15 22.56 15.75
C PHE A 331 0.41 23.89 16.03
N PRO A 332 0.21 24.24 17.31
CA PRO A 332 -0.42 25.50 17.68
C PRO A 332 0.33 26.68 17.07
N GLY A 333 -0.42 27.63 16.48
CA GLY A 333 0.14 28.80 15.81
C GLY A 333 0.60 28.55 14.36
N ASN A 334 0.34 27.38 13.79
CA ASN A 334 0.59 27.17 12.37
C ASN A 334 -0.21 28.16 11.51
N THR A 335 0.34 28.51 10.34
CA THR A 335 -0.28 29.48 9.42
C THR A 335 -1.03 28.82 8.27
N LEU A 336 -1.10 27.48 8.21
CA LEU A 336 -1.63 26.76 7.05
C LEU A 336 -3.12 26.46 7.18
N SER A 337 -3.60 26.13 8.38
CA SER A 337 -5.02 25.82 8.62
C SER A 337 -5.95 26.97 8.23
N THR A 338 -5.48 28.20 8.48
CA THR A 338 -6.18 29.46 8.20
C THR A 338 -5.86 30.04 6.82
N ALA A 339 -5.02 29.39 6.02
CA ALA A 339 -4.72 29.88 4.67
C ALA A 339 -5.87 29.55 3.70
N THR A 340 -6.23 30.50 2.83
CA THR A 340 -7.11 30.21 1.68
C THR A 340 -6.36 29.54 0.54
N LYS A 341 -5.03 29.63 0.50
CA LYS A 341 -4.19 29.01 -0.53
C LYS A 341 -2.84 28.57 0.04
N LEU A 342 -2.43 27.36 -0.34
CA LEU A 342 -1.17 26.76 0.05
C LEU A 342 -0.31 26.48 -1.19
N THR A 343 1.00 26.38 -0.97
CA THR A 343 1.98 25.96 -1.98
C THR A 343 2.79 24.82 -1.42
N VAL A 344 3.19 23.89 -2.29
CA VAL A 344 4.09 22.80 -1.94
C VAL A 344 5.31 22.85 -2.87
N GLU A 345 6.49 22.66 -2.31
CA GLU A 345 7.76 22.56 -3.02
C GLU A 345 8.52 21.33 -2.52
N VAL A 346 9.44 20.83 -3.35
CA VAL A 346 10.36 19.76 -2.95
C VAL A 346 11.77 20.32 -2.94
N LEU A 347 12.44 20.21 -1.80
CA LEU A 347 13.84 20.58 -1.67
C LEU A 347 14.71 19.32 -1.67
N ASP A 348 15.85 19.36 -2.35
CA ASP A 348 16.88 18.34 -2.21
C ASP A 348 17.61 18.43 -0.86
N GLN A 349 18.58 17.54 -0.65
CA GLN A 349 19.40 17.49 0.56
C GLN A 349 20.24 18.77 0.81
N ASN A 350 20.45 19.59 -0.23
CA ASN A 350 21.16 20.87 -0.15
C ASN A 350 20.21 22.05 0.03
N GLY A 351 18.90 21.82 0.11
CA GLY A 351 17.88 22.86 0.20
C GLY A 351 17.51 23.49 -1.14
N THR A 352 17.93 22.91 -2.27
CA THR A 352 17.62 23.41 -3.61
C THR A 352 16.28 22.88 -4.09
N ALA A 353 15.44 23.75 -4.65
CA ALA A 353 14.15 23.34 -5.19
C ALA A 353 14.30 22.41 -6.40
N GLN A 354 13.51 21.34 -6.41
CA GLN A 354 13.43 20.38 -7.49
C GLN A 354 12.19 20.60 -8.36
N VAL A 355 12.31 20.26 -9.65
CA VAL A 355 11.14 20.17 -10.54
C VAL A 355 10.33 18.93 -10.14
N SER A 356 9.06 19.12 -9.83
CA SER A 356 8.12 18.03 -9.51
C SER A 356 6.71 18.43 -9.91
N THR A 357 5.83 17.45 -10.06
CA THR A 357 4.40 17.69 -10.26
C THR A 357 3.71 17.66 -8.91
N SER A 358 3.10 18.78 -8.54
CA SER A 358 2.44 18.92 -7.25
C SER A 358 1.00 19.41 -7.36
N SER A 359 0.13 18.90 -6.50
CA SER A 359 -1.21 19.43 -6.28
C SER A 359 -1.50 19.52 -4.79
N ILE A 360 -2.32 20.52 -4.44
CA ILE A 360 -2.85 20.68 -3.10
C ILE A 360 -4.33 21.08 -3.19
N SER A 361 -5.15 20.45 -2.37
CA SER A 361 -6.57 20.74 -2.25
C SER A 361 -6.91 21.01 -0.79
N MET A 362 -7.75 22.00 -0.57
CA MET A 362 -8.34 22.31 0.73
C MET A 362 -9.86 22.27 0.58
N LYS A 363 -10.48 21.15 0.94
CA LYS A 363 -11.91 20.93 0.81
C LYS A 363 -12.42 20.21 2.05
N ASN A 364 -13.62 20.56 2.51
CA ASN A 364 -14.27 19.92 3.65
C ASN A 364 -13.33 19.81 4.87
N GLU A 365 -12.62 20.90 5.19
CA GLU A 365 -11.66 20.94 6.31
C GLU A 365 -10.46 19.99 6.21
N ILE A 366 -10.23 19.37 5.06
CA ILE A 366 -9.12 18.45 4.78
C ILE A 366 -8.13 19.11 3.82
N ILE A 367 -6.85 19.01 4.17
CA ILE A 367 -5.73 19.33 3.30
C ILE A 367 -5.28 18.00 2.65
N ASP A 368 -5.35 17.92 1.32
CA ASP A 368 -4.86 16.80 0.51
C ASP A 368 -3.70 17.31 -0.37
N ILE A 369 -2.54 16.69 -0.21
CA ILE A 369 -1.29 17.00 -0.90
C ILE A 369 -0.91 15.80 -1.74
N SER A 370 -0.51 16.05 -2.99
CA SER A 370 0.11 15.06 -3.85
C SER A 370 1.34 15.65 -4.53
N VAL A 371 2.44 14.93 -4.50
CA VAL A 371 3.70 15.33 -5.14
C VAL A 371 4.31 14.10 -5.83
N THR A 372 4.72 14.25 -7.08
CA THR A 372 5.28 13.15 -7.88
C THR A 372 6.43 13.64 -8.76
N GLY A 373 7.33 12.73 -9.12
CA GLY A 373 8.39 12.99 -10.09
C GLY A 373 9.59 13.78 -9.55
N PHE A 374 9.71 13.93 -8.23
CA PHE A 374 10.93 14.46 -7.61
C PHE A 374 12.00 13.38 -7.51
N HIS A 375 13.25 13.78 -7.33
CA HIS A 375 14.38 12.88 -7.20
C HIS A 375 14.69 12.63 -5.72
N PHE A 376 15.14 11.42 -5.43
CA PHE A 376 15.82 11.06 -4.18
C PHE A 376 17.26 11.64 -4.17
N SER A 377 18.06 11.63 -3.10
CA SER A 377 18.13 10.66 -2.00
C SER A 377 17.31 10.98 -0.75
N SER A 378 17.42 12.22 -0.25
CA SER A 378 16.81 12.67 1.02
C SER A 378 15.99 13.96 0.83
N PRO A 379 14.95 13.96 -0.03
CA PRO A 379 14.16 15.16 -0.28
C PRO A 379 13.32 15.57 0.94
N VAL A 380 13.02 16.87 1.00
CA VAL A 380 12.07 17.46 1.94
C VAL A 380 10.90 18.04 1.17
N ILE A 381 9.70 17.52 1.42
CA ILE A 381 8.45 18.13 0.96
C ILE A 381 8.12 19.28 1.90
N VAL A 382 7.98 20.50 1.37
CA VAL A 382 7.76 21.72 2.15
C VAL A 382 6.43 22.33 1.73
N VAL A 383 5.50 22.44 2.68
CA VAL A 383 4.20 23.09 2.48
C VAL A 383 4.22 24.43 3.20
N LYS A 384 3.86 25.49 2.46
CA LYS A 384 3.82 26.87 2.95
C LYS A 384 2.50 27.52 2.58
N ARG A 385 2.18 28.59 3.30
CA ARG A 385 1.12 29.52 2.90
C ARG A 385 1.53 30.24 1.61
N SER A 386 0.61 30.33 0.65
CA SER A 386 0.87 31.07 -0.60
C SER A 386 0.98 32.57 -0.33
N LYS A 387 1.82 33.27 -1.10
CA LYS A 387 2.02 34.73 -0.93
C LYS A 387 0.73 35.54 -1.15
N ASP A 388 -0.13 35.08 -2.04
CA ASP A 388 -1.46 35.64 -2.34
C ASP A 388 -2.58 35.02 -1.50
N SER A 389 -2.26 34.24 -0.46
CA SER A 389 -3.26 33.61 0.40
C SER A 389 -3.90 34.63 1.34
N GLY A 390 -5.23 34.70 1.31
CA GLY A 390 -6.04 35.28 2.36
C GLY A 390 -6.02 34.44 3.65
N THR A 391 -6.68 34.95 4.68
CA THR A 391 -6.83 34.29 5.99
C THR A 391 -8.30 33.93 6.22
N THR A 392 -8.56 32.72 6.70
CA THR A 392 -9.86 32.28 7.23
C THR A 392 -9.76 32.09 8.74
N THR A 393 -10.91 31.93 9.40
CA THR A 393 -10.92 31.56 10.82
C THR A 393 -10.45 30.13 11.04
N VAL A 394 -9.90 29.86 12.22
CA VAL A 394 -9.58 28.50 12.67
C VAL A 394 -10.86 27.67 12.71
N SER A 395 -10.79 26.46 12.18
CA SER A 395 -11.89 25.52 12.18
C SER A 395 -11.89 24.70 13.46
N LYS A 396 -13.03 24.65 14.14
CA LYS A 396 -13.28 23.75 15.28
C LYS A 396 -14.08 22.52 14.87
N SER A 397 -14.18 22.25 13.56
CA SER A 397 -14.98 21.13 13.08
C SER A 397 -14.47 19.82 13.68
N PRO A 398 -15.36 18.95 14.18
CA PRO A 398 -14.98 17.62 14.61
C PRO A 398 -14.42 16.80 13.44
N LEU A 399 -13.78 15.68 13.76
CA LEU A 399 -13.37 14.65 12.79
C LEU A 399 -14.55 14.34 11.85
N SER A 400 -14.39 14.65 10.56
CA SER A 400 -15.36 14.32 9.53
C SER A 400 -14.88 13.14 8.69
N ASP A 401 -15.82 12.34 8.19
CA ASP A 401 -15.55 11.28 7.23
C ASP A 401 -15.36 11.88 5.83
N ASP A 402 -14.43 11.33 5.04
CA ASP A 402 -14.19 11.77 3.65
C ASP A 402 -14.18 10.60 2.66
N TRP A 403 -14.96 9.57 2.98
CA TRP A 403 -15.21 8.43 2.13
C TRP A 403 -15.82 8.85 0.79
N GLU A 404 -15.06 8.70 -0.30
CA GLU A 404 -15.60 8.78 -1.64
C GLU A 404 -16.35 7.46 -1.96
N ASN A 405 -17.54 7.56 -2.56
CA ASN A 405 -18.44 6.41 -2.76
C ASN A 405 -17.72 5.21 -3.43
N ASP A 406 -18.14 4.00 -3.04
CA ASP A 406 -17.58 2.72 -3.48
C ASP A 406 -17.24 2.69 -4.97
N VAL A 407 -16.06 2.15 -5.29
CA VAL A 407 -15.71 1.72 -6.65
C VAL A 407 -16.86 0.84 -7.14
N SER A 408 -17.62 1.34 -8.11
CA SER A 408 -18.85 0.70 -8.53
C SER A 408 -18.53 -0.59 -9.26
N ILE A 409 -18.76 -1.72 -8.60
CA ILE A 409 -18.79 -3.02 -9.26
C ILE A 409 -19.86 -2.92 -10.34
N THR A 410 -19.47 -2.97 -11.62
CA THR A 410 -20.44 -3.22 -12.68
C THR A 410 -21.03 -4.60 -12.38
N LYS A 411 -22.32 -4.64 -12.00
CA LYS A 411 -23.07 -5.83 -11.54
C LYS A 411 -23.07 -7.06 -12.47
N ASN A 412 -22.30 -7.05 -13.55
CA ASN A 412 -22.22 -8.10 -14.57
C ASN A 412 -20.91 -8.88 -14.54
N SER A 413 -20.02 -8.69 -13.54
CA SER A 413 -18.84 -9.55 -13.39
C SER A 413 -19.30 -10.94 -12.92
N PRO A 414 -19.06 -12.02 -13.69
CA PRO A 414 -19.38 -13.38 -13.23
C PRO A 414 -18.58 -13.67 -11.95
N PRO A 415 -19.18 -14.29 -10.92
CA PRO A 415 -18.39 -14.81 -9.81
C PRO A 415 -17.32 -15.76 -10.36
N LEU A 416 -16.09 -15.68 -9.85
CA LEU A 416 -15.07 -16.71 -10.13
C LEU A 416 -15.74 -18.06 -9.87
N SER A 417 -15.85 -18.88 -10.91
CA SER A 417 -16.40 -20.22 -10.76
C SER A 417 -15.46 -20.97 -9.82
N ALA A 418 -15.99 -21.51 -8.72
CA ALA A 418 -15.21 -22.22 -7.72
C ALA A 418 -14.30 -23.27 -8.38
N PRO A 419 -13.04 -23.43 -7.93
CA PRO A 419 -12.14 -24.41 -8.51
C PRO A 419 -12.73 -25.81 -8.33
N THR A 420 -13.07 -26.46 -9.46
CA THR A 420 -13.39 -27.88 -9.49
C THR A 420 -12.21 -28.66 -8.91
N PRO A 421 -12.40 -29.62 -7.99
CA PRO A 421 -11.30 -30.43 -7.46
C PRO A 421 -10.47 -31.04 -8.59
N LEU A 422 -9.16 -30.84 -8.55
CA LEU A 422 -8.22 -31.31 -9.56
C LEU A 422 -8.36 -32.83 -9.73
N ALA A 423 -9.03 -33.25 -10.80
CA ALA A 423 -9.16 -34.67 -11.13
C ALA A 423 -7.78 -35.23 -11.52
N LYS A 424 -7.42 -36.37 -10.92
CA LYS A 424 -6.21 -37.15 -11.17
C LYS A 424 -6.04 -37.41 -12.69
N PRO A 425 -4.83 -37.22 -13.26
CA PRO A 425 -4.65 -37.27 -14.71
C PRO A 425 -4.85 -38.70 -15.23
N THR A 426 -5.79 -38.85 -16.16
CA THR A 426 -5.97 -40.07 -16.96
C THR A 426 -5.74 -39.72 -18.43
N LYS A 427 -5.00 -40.58 -19.14
CA LYS A 427 -4.45 -40.32 -20.48
C LYS A 427 -5.49 -40.40 -21.61
N THR A 428 -5.26 -39.58 -22.65
CA THR A 428 -5.59 -39.76 -24.10
C THR A 428 -7.04 -39.43 -24.54
N PRO A 429 -7.35 -39.08 -25.82
CA PRO A 429 -6.52 -38.62 -26.97
C PRO A 429 -6.84 -37.19 -27.47
N SER A 430 -5.95 -36.69 -28.32
CA SER A 430 -6.08 -35.50 -29.16
C SER A 430 -7.25 -35.60 -30.17
N PRO A 431 -7.92 -34.47 -30.47
CA PRO A 431 -8.43 -34.22 -31.82
C PRO A 431 -7.95 -32.88 -32.41
N ASN A 432 -7.69 -32.94 -33.71
CA ASN A 432 -7.32 -31.87 -34.64
C ASN A 432 -8.51 -30.89 -34.87
N PRO A 433 -8.29 -29.63 -35.30
CA PRO A 433 -9.29 -28.57 -35.23
C PRO A 433 -10.18 -28.49 -36.48
N THR A 434 -11.47 -28.21 -36.28
CA THR A 434 -12.39 -27.76 -37.33
C THR A 434 -12.91 -26.37 -36.97
N ALA A 435 -12.65 -25.41 -37.85
CA ALA A 435 -13.03 -24.01 -37.72
C ALA A 435 -14.54 -23.79 -37.87
N VAL A 436 -15.10 -22.91 -37.05
CA VAL A 436 -16.35 -22.19 -37.34
C VAL A 436 -16.16 -20.72 -36.99
N GLN A 437 -16.44 -19.88 -37.98
CA GLN A 437 -16.37 -18.43 -37.94
C GLN A 437 -17.55 -17.83 -37.17
N ILE A 438 -17.29 -16.87 -36.27
CA ILE A 438 -18.29 -15.89 -35.86
C ILE A 438 -17.64 -14.50 -35.94
N ILE A 439 -18.36 -13.61 -36.61
CA ILE A 439 -18.00 -12.25 -36.99
C ILE A 439 -18.31 -11.33 -35.82
N ASP A 440 -17.29 -10.72 -35.23
CA ASP A 440 -17.46 -9.54 -34.37
C ASP A 440 -16.60 -8.38 -34.86
N LYS A 441 -17.25 -7.24 -35.02
CA LYS A 441 -16.76 -6.03 -35.69
C LYS A 441 -15.75 -5.32 -34.80
N VAL A 442 -14.49 -5.74 -34.88
CA VAL A 442 -13.34 -5.08 -34.25
C VAL A 442 -13.22 -3.65 -34.77
N ALA A 443 -13.24 -2.67 -33.87
CA ALA A 443 -12.96 -1.28 -34.20
C ALA A 443 -11.54 -1.17 -34.79
N SER A 444 -11.44 -0.73 -36.05
CA SER A 444 -10.17 -0.63 -36.77
C SER A 444 -9.35 0.58 -36.30
N LYS A 445 -8.06 0.37 -36.04
CA LYS A 445 -7.12 1.45 -35.67
C LYS A 445 -7.03 2.46 -36.83
N LYS A 446 -7.20 3.74 -36.53
CA LYS A 446 -7.02 4.84 -37.48
C LYS A 446 -5.59 5.35 -37.40
N THR A 447 -5.05 5.78 -38.53
CA THR A 447 -3.71 6.35 -38.62
C THR A 447 -3.77 7.79 -39.06
N ILE A 448 -3.12 8.70 -38.32
CA ILE A 448 -2.97 10.11 -38.69
C ILE A 448 -1.50 10.47 -38.84
N LEU A 449 -1.23 11.50 -39.64
CA LEU A 449 0.07 12.12 -39.74
C LEU A 449 0.07 13.42 -38.92
N CYS A 450 1.10 13.61 -38.11
CA CYS A 450 1.27 14.76 -37.24
C CYS A 450 2.58 15.46 -37.60
N SER A 451 2.55 16.78 -37.80
CA SER A 451 3.69 17.55 -38.27
C SER A 451 4.07 18.69 -37.33
N LYS A 452 5.37 18.93 -37.16
CA LYS A 452 5.94 20.07 -36.43
C LYS A 452 7.09 20.63 -37.27
N GLY A 453 6.81 21.65 -38.09
CA GLY A 453 7.74 22.11 -39.12
C GLY A 453 7.98 21.02 -40.18
N LYS A 454 9.25 20.69 -40.44
CA LYS A 454 9.64 19.63 -41.40
C LYS A 454 9.52 18.20 -40.84
N LEU A 455 9.32 18.03 -39.53
CA LEU A 455 9.22 16.71 -38.90
C LEU A 455 7.79 16.17 -39.03
N VAL A 456 7.65 14.95 -39.55
CA VAL A 456 6.37 14.24 -39.69
C VAL A 456 6.40 12.94 -38.88
N LYS A 457 5.37 12.71 -38.06
CA LYS A 457 5.16 11.49 -37.25
C LYS A 457 3.86 10.81 -37.66
N LYS A 458 3.88 9.49 -37.81
CA LYS A 458 2.71 8.66 -38.08
C LYS A 458 2.21 8.06 -36.78
N ILE A 459 0.95 8.31 -36.43
CA ILE A 459 0.32 7.85 -35.18
C ILE A 459 -0.84 6.93 -35.52
N THR A 460 -0.76 5.67 -35.09
CA THR A 460 -1.80 4.66 -35.30
C THR A 460 -2.39 4.24 -33.96
N SER A 461 -3.66 4.55 -33.72
CA SER A 461 -4.40 4.10 -32.53
C SER A 461 -5.90 4.04 -32.80
N LEU A 462 -6.70 3.61 -31.83
CA LEU A 462 -8.17 3.61 -31.96
C LEU A 462 -8.74 5.05 -32.05
N TYR A 463 -8.10 6.01 -31.36
CA TYR A 463 -8.46 7.43 -31.34
C TYR A 463 -7.20 8.30 -31.39
N PRO A 464 -6.55 8.43 -32.55
CA PRO A 464 -5.23 9.04 -32.63
C PRO A 464 -5.31 10.57 -32.43
N LYS A 465 -4.39 11.13 -31.64
CA LYS A 465 -4.19 12.57 -31.43
C LYS A 465 -2.73 12.94 -31.66
N CYS A 466 -2.47 14.15 -32.14
CA CYS A 466 -1.10 14.60 -32.33
C CYS A 466 -0.43 14.96 -30.99
N PRO A 467 0.85 14.57 -30.78
CA PRO A 467 1.61 14.96 -29.60
C PRO A 467 1.73 16.48 -29.46
N SER A 468 1.95 16.97 -28.23
CA SER A 468 2.08 18.40 -27.96
C SER A 468 3.12 19.07 -28.88
N GLY A 469 2.70 20.14 -29.54
CA GLY A 469 3.50 20.87 -30.53
C GLY A 469 3.46 20.31 -31.96
N TYR A 470 2.76 19.19 -32.23
CA TYR A 470 2.50 18.70 -33.59
C TYR A 470 1.05 18.99 -34.01
N LYS A 471 0.85 19.41 -35.26
CA LYS A 471 -0.47 19.62 -35.87
C LYS A 471 -0.82 18.46 -36.80
N MET A 472 -2.08 18.06 -36.82
CA MET A 472 -2.56 17.02 -37.74
C MET A 472 -2.38 17.51 -39.17
N LYS A 473 -1.71 16.69 -39.98
CA LYS A 473 -1.52 16.92 -41.41
C LYS A 473 -2.67 16.18 -42.11
N GLY A 474 -3.53 16.95 -42.79
CA GLY A 474 -4.70 16.45 -43.52
C GLY A 474 -4.33 15.46 -44.60
#